data_AF-A0AAD9QRD0-F1
#
_entry.id   AF-A0AAD9QRD0-F1
#
_cell.length_a   1.000
_cell.length_b   1.000
_cell.length_c   1.000
_cell.angle_alpha   90.00
_cell.angle_beta   90.00
_cell.angle_gamma   90.00
#
_symmetry.space_group_name_H-M   'P 1'
#
loop_
_entity.id
_entity.type
_entity.pdbx_description
1 polymer ?
#
loop_
_entity_poly.entity_id
_entity_poly.type
_entity_poly.pdbx_seq_one_letter_code
_entity_poly.pdbx_strand_id
1 'polypeptide(L)'
;MAFVPLEDHLYGKVYKWHEDLWDNEKFFYPWPNADLHAICRPFHISDLQVAQKPSPVRKIVFIQVNQTYEETGYLEDRGLTNDLLIRTRHFKLAETVVKKFPKLKFVIDHAAKPEIAEGKIDDWKRGMEMLAQNPNAYCKM
;
A
#
# COMPACT_ATOMS: atom_id res chain seq x y z
N MET A 1 -14.41 27.07 -7.57
CA MET A 1 -13.36 27.50 -8.51
C MET A 1 -12.92 26.27 -9.27
N ALA A 2 -13.18 26.26 -10.58
CA ALA A 2 -13.08 25.09 -11.43
C ALA A 2 -11.62 24.79 -11.81
N PHE A 3 -11.29 23.51 -12.02
CA PHE A 3 -10.17 23.12 -12.86
C PHE A 3 -10.63 22.09 -13.90
N VAL A 4 -10.14 22.34 -15.11
CA VAL A 4 -10.50 21.85 -16.44
C VAL A 4 -10.07 20.38 -16.63
N PRO A 5 -10.81 19.57 -17.40
CA PRO A 5 -10.44 18.19 -17.71
C PRO A 5 -9.22 18.15 -18.64
N LEU A 6 -8.23 17.31 -18.33
CA LEU A 6 -7.20 16.89 -19.27
C LEU A 6 -7.57 15.48 -19.76
N GLU A 7 -8.17 15.43 -20.95
CA GLU A 7 -8.10 14.25 -21.79
C GLU A 7 -6.63 14.03 -22.13
N ASP A 8 -6.05 12.88 -21.73
CA ASP A 8 -4.76 12.42 -22.25
C ASP A 8 -4.54 10.93 -21.91
N HIS A 9 -4.77 10.13 -22.96
CA HIS A 9 -4.18 8.82 -23.29
C HIS A 9 -3.58 7.97 -22.15
N LEU A 10 -4.23 6.84 -21.88
CA LEU A 10 -3.94 5.89 -20.79
C LEU A 10 -2.66 5.04 -20.96
N TYR A 11 -1.83 5.28 -21.99
CA TYR A 11 -0.62 4.50 -22.23
C TYR A 11 0.64 5.27 -21.80
N GLY A 12 1.40 4.73 -20.83
CA GLY A 12 2.78 5.17 -20.54
C GLY A 12 3.05 5.90 -19.21
N LYS A 13 2.12 5.93 -18.24
CA LYS A 13 2.38 6.55 -16.91
C LYS A 13 2.90 5.50 -15.91
N VAL A 14 4.13 5.67 -15.42
CA VAL A 14 4.71 4.87 -14.32
C VAL A 14 4.33 5.51 -12.98
N TYR A 15 3.74 4.74 -12.08
CA TYR A 15 3.32 5.21 -10.76
C TYR A 15 4.08 4.43 -9.68
N LYS A 16 4.70 5.13 -8.73
CA LYS A 16 5.30 4.57 -7.51
C LYS A 16 4.29 4.76 -6.38
N TRP A 17 3.92 3.67 -5.71
CA TRP A 17 2.71 3.63 -4.86
C TRP A 17 2.98 3.44 -3.37
N HIS A 18 4.22 3.19 -2.95
CA HIS A 18 4.56 2.97 -1.56
C HIS A 18 6.04 3.27 -1.32
N GLU A 19 6.34 4.22 -0.43
CA GLU A 19 7.69 4.62 -0.05
C GLU A 19 7.68 5.05 1.41
N ASP A 20 8.71 4.64 2.15
CA ASP A 20 8.94 5.06 3.53
C ASP A 20 10.12 6.02 3.61
N LEU A 21 10.00 7.04 4.46
CA LEU A 21 11.07 7.97 4.84
C LEU A 21 11.20 7.96 6.36
N TRP A 22 12.42 7.92 6.88
CA TRP A 22 12.68 7.92 8.31
C TRP A 22 13.99 8.64 8.64
N ASP A 23 14.12 9.11 9.89
CA ASP A 23 15.30 9.82 10.36
C ASP A 23 15.69 9.25 11.74
N ASN A 24 16.55 8.22 11.72
CA ASN A 24 17.01 7.51 12.91
C ASN A 24 18.03 8.31 13.74
N GLU A 25 18.47 9.48 13.26
CA GLU A 25 19.24 10.44 14.07
C GLU A 25 18.31 11.31 14.93
N LYS A 26 17.05 11.48 14.53
CA LYS A 26 16.06 12.33 15.24
C LYS A 26 15.05 11.55 16.07
N PHE A 27 14.66 10.36 15.62
CA PHE A 27 13.62 9.57 16.26
C PHE A 27 14.10 8.15 16.52
N PHE A 28 13.71 7.60 17.66
CA PHE A 28 13.94 6.19 17.95
C PHE A 28 12.94 5.33 17.17
N TYR A 29 13.48 4.37 16.43
CA TYR A 29 12.71 3.30 15.82
C TYR A 29 13.25 1.95 16.32
N PRO A 30 12.40 0.98 16.68
CA PRO A 30 12.84 -0.35 17.10
C PRO A 30 13.49 -1.17 15.96
N TRP A 31 13.42 -0.66 14.73
CA TRP A 31 14.00 -1.16 13.49
C TRP A 31 14.20 0.05 12.55
N PRO A 32 15.17 0.09 11.62
CA PRO A 32 16.27 -0.86 11.39
C PRO A 32 17.36 -0.80 12.48
N ASN A 33 18.11 -1.89 12.65
CA ASN A 33 19.22 -1.99 13.60
C ASN A 33 20.60 -2.02 12.89
N ALA A 34 21.69 -2.13 13.66
CA ALA A 34 23.05 -2.14 13.11
C ALA A 34 23.25 -3.24 12.05
N ASP A 35 22.65 -4.41 12.22
CA ASP A 35 22.79 -5.53 11.26
C ASP A 35 22.23 -5.21 9.87
N LEU A 36 21.33 -4.21 9.78
CA LEU A 36 20.73 -3.72 8.55
C LEU A 36 21.44 -2.46 8.03
N HIS A 37 22.79 -2.50 7.97
CA HIS A 37 23.65 -1.35 7.63
C HIS A 37 23.22 -0.55 6.39
N ALA A 38 22.66 -1.21 5.36
CA ALA A 38 22.22 -0.55 4.13
C ALA A 38 21.05 0.43 4.35
N ILE A 39 20.20 0.17 5.34
CA ILE A 39 18.99 0.96 5.63
C ILE A 39 19.05 1.65 7.00
N CYS A 40 20.09 1.39 7.81
CA CYS A 40 20.31 2.02 9.13
C CYS A 40 20.92 3.43 9.00
N ARG A 41 20.25 4.31 8.24
CA ARG A 41 20.60 5.72 8.05
C ARG A 41 19.33 6.55 7.80
N PRO A 42 19.38 7.89 7.87
CA PRO A 42 18.27 8.73 7.46
C PRO A 42 17.96 8.59 5.97
N PHE A 43 16.67 8.61 5.63
CA PHE A 43 16.12 8.75 4.28
C PHE A 43 15.23 9.98 4.22
N HIS A 44 15.68 11.00 3.50
CA HIS A 44 15.00 12.29 3.37
C HIS A 44 14.27 12.41 2.04
N ILE A 45 13.43 13.43 1.91
CA ILE A 45 12.73 13.75 0.66
C ILE A 45 13.74 13.99 -0.49
N SER A 46 14.92 14.53 -0.20
CA SER A 46 15.99 14.71 -1.18
C SER A 46 16.49 13.38 -1.74
N ASP A 47 16.61 12.33 -0.92
CA ASP A 47 16.99 10.99 -1.38
C ASP A 47 15.94 10.44 -2.35
N LEU A 48 14.66 10.62 -1.99
CA LEU A 48 13.54 10.21 -2.82
C LEU A 48 13.54 10.96 -4.16
N GLN A 49 13.78 12.27 -4.16
CA GLN A 49 13.85 13.08 -5.38
C GLN A 49 15.01 12.67 -6.30
N VAL A 50 16.15 12.27 -5.73
CA VAL A 50 17.29 11.72 -6.49
C VAL A 50 16.91 10.37 -7.09
N ALA A 51 16.34 9.46 -6.29
CA ALA A 51 15.90 8.14 -6.73
C ALA A 51 14.74 8.18 -7.75
N GLN A 52 13.96 9.26 -7.74
CA GLN A 52 12.80 9.45 -8.61
C GLN A 52 13.14 10.09 -9.96
N LYS A 53 14.37 10.48 -10.29
CA LYS A 53 14.66 11.07 -11.62
C LYS A 53 14.90 10.00 -12.70
N PRO A 54 14.25 10.07 -13.90
CA PRO A 54 13.05 10.81 -14.28
C PRO A 54 11.83 9.86 -14.34
N SER A 55 11.28 9.53 -13.18
CA SER A 55 10.04 8.79 -13.03
C SER A 55 8.89 9.77 -12.76
N PRO A 56 7.79 9.74 -13.54
CA PRO A 56 6.70 10.73 -13.46
C PRO A 56 5.75 10.49 -12.27
N VAL A 57 6.27 10.10 -11.10
CA VAL A 57 5.46 9.80 -9.91
C VAL A 57 4.76 11.07 -9.43
N ARG A 58 3.42 11.02 -9.32
CA ARG A 58 2.55 12.21 -9.14
C ARG A 58 1.60 12.17 -7.94
N LYS A 59 1.61 11.12 -7.09
CA LYS A 59 0.64 11.00 -5.99
C LYS A 59 1.27 10.39 -4.72
N ILE A 60 0.76 10.85 -3.57
CA ILE A 60 1.04 10.34 -2.22
C ILE A 60 -0.19 9.54 -1.76
N VAL A 61 0.03 8.37 -1.17
CA VAL A 61 -1.05 7.50 -0.65
C VAL A 61 -1.14 7.69 0.86
N PHE A 62 -2.35 7.88 1.38
CA PHE A 62 -2.62 7.93 2.81
C PHE A 62 -2.78 6.50 3.34
N ILE A 63 -2.01 6.13 4.37
CA ILE A 63 -2.06 4.81 4.98
C ILE A 63 -2.95 4.89 6.22
N GLN A 64 -3.97 4.02 6.29
CA GLN A 64 -4.83 3.89 7.45
C GLN A 64 -4.02 3.53 8.69
N VAL A 65 -4.24 4.24 9.80
CA VAL A 65 -3.47 4.04 11.04
C VAL A 65 -4.23 3.20 12.06
N ASN A 66 -5.57 3.16 12.01
CA ASN A 66 -6.40 2.41 12.95
C ASN A 66 -7.41 1.47 12.27
N GLN A 67 -7.46 0.20 12.65
CA GLN A 67 -8.28 -0.82 11.98
C GLN A 67 -9.75 -0.79 12.44
N THR A 68 -10.44 0.31 12.19
CA THR A 68 -11.86 0.53 12.57
C THR A 68 -12.76 0.71 11.34
N TYR A 69 -14.06 0.42 11.50
CA TYR A 69 -15.02 0.63 10.42
C TYR A 69 -15.29 2.11 10.18
N GLU A 70 -15.20 2.93 11.22
CA GLU A 70 -15.40 4.37 11.19
C GLU A 70 -14.32 5.04 10.32
N GLU A 71 -13.04 4.73 10.53
CA GLU A 71 -11.96 5.25 9.68
C GLU A 71 -12.08 4.72 8.24
N THR A 72 -12.47 3.45 8.08
CA THR A 72 -12.64 2.86 6.74
C THR A 72 -13.78 3.55 5.96
N GLY A 73 -14.90 3.85 6.63
CA GLY A 73 -16.00 4.61 6.04
C GLY A 73 -15.59 6.04 5.68
N TYR A 74 -14.79 6.69 6.53
CA TYR A 74 -14.25 8.02 6.25
C TYR A 74 -13.41 8.07 4.95
N LEU A 75 -12.68 7.00 4.64
CA LEU A 75 -11.94 6.86 3.38
C LEU A 75 -12.87 6.69 2.17
N GLU A 76 -13.92 5.85 2.31
CA GLU A 76 -14.92 5.63 1.26
C GLU A 76 -15.65 6.93 0.89
N ASP A 77 -16.08 7.69 1.90
CA ASP A 77 -16.79 8.97 1.73
C ASP A 77 -15.97 10.03 0.99
N ARG A 78 -14.63 9.94 1.03
CA ARG A 78 -13.70 10.86 0.35
C ARG A 78 -13.18 10.34 -0.98
N GLY A 79 -13.60 9.14 -1.40
CA GLY A 79 -13.10 8.51 -2.61
C GLY A 79 -11.60 8.22 -2.56
N LEU A 80 -11.06 7.97 -1.38
CA LEU A 80 -9.66 7.59 -1.18
C LEU A 80 -9.48 6.08 -1.44
N THR A 81 -8.22 5.61 -1.39
CA THR A 81 -7.87 4.19 -1.46
C THR A 81 -7.39 3.71 -0.10
N ASN A 82 -7.54 2.42 0.17
CA ASN A 82 -7.04 1.78 1.38
C ASN A 82 -5.96 0.76 1.04
N ASP A 83 -4.74 0.99 1.51
CA ASP A 83 -3.65 0.03 1.40
C ASP A 83 -3.79 -1.05 2.48
N LEU A 84 -4.10 -2.28 2.05
CA LEU A 84 -4.28 -3.45 2.93
C LEU A 84 -2.93 -4.10 3.22
N LEU A 85 -2.33 -3.71 4.34
CA LEU A 85 -1.14 -4.37 4.89
C LEU A 85 -1.53 -5.59 5.72
N ILE A 86 -1.63 -6.75 5.07
CA ILE A 86 -2.11 -8.00 5.68
C ILE A 86 -1.10 -9.15 5.58
N ARG A 87 -1.40 -10.25 6.28
CA ARG A 87 -0.69 -11.54 6.25
C ARG A 87 -1.69 -12.66 5.94
N THR A 88 -1.22 -13.85 5.61
CA THR A 88 -2.07 -15.02 5.28
C THR A 88 -3.20 -15.27 6.28
N ARG A 89 -2.92 -15.16 7.58
CA ARG A 89 -3.93 -15.32 8.65
C ARG A 89 -5.09 -14.31 8.61
N HIS A 90 -4.93 -13.17 7.94
CA HIS A 90 -5.92 -12.08 7.93
C HIS A 90 -6.88 -12.14 6.74
N PHE A 91 -6.71 -13.04 5.76
CA PHE A 91 -7.49 -13.03 4.52
C PHE A 91 -9.01 -13.05 4.74
N LYS A 92 -9.52 -13.86 5.68
CA LYS A 92 -10.97 -13.93 5.99
C LYS A 92 -11.51 -12.60 6.53
N LEU A 93 -10.75 -11.94 7.40
CA LEU A 93 -11.12 -10.63 7.93
C LEU A 93 -11.05 -9.57 6.83
N ALA A 94 -10.01 -9.59 6.01
CA ALA A 94 -9.86 -8.68 4.88
C ALA A 94 -11.04 -8.79 3.91
N GLU A 95 -11.47 -9.99 3.55
CA GLU A 95 -12.65 -10.18 2.69
C GLU A 95 -13.92 -9.60 3.31
N THR A 96 -14.11 -9.76 4.62
CA THR A 96 -15.25 -9.19 5.34
C THR A 96 -15.28 -7.66 5.20
N VAL A 97 -14.12 -7.01 5.37
CA VAL A 97 -14.00 -5.54 5.22
C VAL A 97 -14.22 -5.11 3.78
N VAL A 98 -13.57 -5.79 2.82
CA VAL A 98 -13.68 -5.49 1.38
C VAL A 98 -15.13 -5.56 0.90
N LYS A 99 -15.88 -6.58 1.33
CA LYS A 99 -17.30 -6.72 1.00
C LYS A 99 -18.18 -5.66 1.67
N LYS A 100 -17.80 -5.20 2.87
CA LYS A 100 -18.57 -4.20 3.63
C LYS A 100 -18.49 -2.80 3.01
N PHE A 101 -17.38 -2.47 2.34
CA PHE A 101 -17.16 -1.16 1.69
C PHE A 101 -16.98 -1.33 0.18
N PRO A 102 -18.05 -1.67 -0.56
CA PRO A 102 -17.95 -2.01 -1.98
C PRO A 102 -17.57 -0.84 -2.88
N LYS A 103 -17.64 0.42 -2.40
CA LYS A 103 -17.24 1.61 -3.18
C LYS A 103 -15.78 2.01 -2.89
N LEU A 104 -15.24 1.61 -1.75
CA LEU A 104 -13.83 1.82 -1.40
C LEU A 104 -12.93 0.85 -2.17
N LYS A 105 -11.87 1.39 -2.78
CA LYS A 105 -10.84 0.59 -3.44
C LYS A 105 -9.79 0.15 -2.43
N PHE A 106 -9.60 -1.15 -2.32
CA PHE A 106 -8.59 -1.77 -1.47
C PHE A 106 -7.42 -2.23 -2.32
N VAL A 107 -6.20 -1.96 -1.86
CA VAL A 107 -4.98 -2.34 -2.56
C VAL A 107 -4.13 -3.19 -1.62
N ILE A 108 -4.03 -4.48 -1.91
CA ILE A 108 -3.21 -5.43 -1.17
C ILE A 108 -1.75 -5.04 -1.33
N ASP A 109 -1.10 -4.74 -0.21
CA ASP A 109 0.28 -4.33 -0.20
C ASP A 109 1.22 -5.53 -0.08
N HIS A 110 2.37 -5.46 -0.76
CA HIS A 110 3.37 -6.52 -0.83
C HIS A 110 2.80 -7.92 -1.11
N ALA A 111 1.73 -8.02 -1.90
CA ALA A 111 0.98 -9.24 -2.14
C ALA A 111 0.62 -10.02 -0.85
N ALA A 112 0.29 -9.34 0.26
CA ALA A 112 0.01 -9.95 1.57
C ALA A 112 1.19 -10.73 2.19
N LYS A 113 2.43 -10.44 1.74
CA LYS A 113 3.70 -10.99 2.22
C LYS A 113 3.69 -12.52 2.33
N PRO A 114 3.65 -13.26 1.19
CA PRO A 114 3.67 -14.72 1.19
C PRO A 114 4.90 -15.27 1.91
N GLU A 115 4.74 -16.43 2.56
CA GLU A 115 5.81 -17.14 3.26
C GLU A 115 6.68 -17.93 2.27
N ILE A 116 7.28 -17.23 1.29
CA ILE A 116 8.04 -17.82 0.18
C ILE A 116 9.21 -18.64 0.68
N ALA A 117 9.96 -18.14 1.66
CA ALA A 117 11.15 -18.81 2.20
C ALA A 117 10.84 -20.18 2.81
N GLU A 118 9.63 -20.36 3.34
CA GLU A 118 9.19 -21.61 3.96
C GLU A 118 8.40 -22.50 2.99
N GLY A 119 8.19 -22.06 1.74
CA GLY A 119 7.39 -22.78 0.74
C GLY A 119 5.89 -22.86 1.05
N LYS A 120 5.41 -22.15 2.08
CA LYS A 120 4.02 -22.20 2.56
C LYS A 120 3.12 -21.26 1.75
N ILE A 121 2.82 -21.65 0.52
CA ILE A 121 2.09 -20.79 -0.44
C ILE A 121 0.61 -21.13 -0.62
N ASP A 122 0.18 -22.35 -0.27
CA ASP A 122 -1.18 -22.82 -0.59
C ASP A 122 -2.28 -22.01 0.11
N ASP A 123 -2.11 -21.72 1.41
CA ASP A 123 -3.05 -20.91 2.19
C ASP A 123 -3.08 -19.47 1.69
N TRP A 124 -1.92 -18.95 1.33
CA TRP A 124 -1.79 -17.63 0.75
C TRP A 124 -2.51 -17.54 -0.61
N LYS A 125 -2.31 -18.53 -1.48
CA LYS A 125 -2.90 -18.59 -2.81
C LYS A 125 -4.42 -18.61 -2.73
N ARG A 126 -4.98 -19.48 -1.87
CA ARG A 126 -6.43 -19.53 -1.62
C ARG A 126 -6.97 -18.19 -1.11
N GLY A 127 -6.23 -17.53 -0.22
CA GLY A 127 -6.59 -16.20 0.28
C GLY A 127 -6.59 -15.11 -0.79
N MET A 128 -5.58 -15.11 -1.67
CA MET A 128 -5.50 -14.18 -2.81
C MET A 128 -6.61 -14.44 -3.83
N GLU A 129 -6.90 -15.70 -4.15
CA GLU A 129 -8.01 -16.08 -5.05
C GLU A 129 -9.37 -15.63 -4.50
N MET A 130 -9.56 -15.74 -3.19
CA MET A 130 -10.75 -15.25 -2.49
C MET A 130 -10.88 -13.73 -2.56
N LEU A 131 -9.82 -12.97 -2.28
CA LEU A 131 -9.85 -11.52 -2.41
C LEU A 131 -10.05 -11.07 -3.86
N ALA A 132 -9.47 -11.77 -4.84
CA ALA A 132 -9.61 -11.49 -6.26
C ALA A 132 -11.05 -11.62 -6.79
N GLN A 133 -11.94 -12.30 -6.06
CA GLN A 133 -13.37 -12.33 -6.41
C GLN A 133 -14.08 -10.99 -6.16
N ASN A 134 -13.45 -10.05 -5.45
CA ASN A 134 -14.05 -8.77 -5.10
C ASN A 134 -13.56 -7.69 -6.09
N PRO A 135 -14.46 -7.04 -6.85
CA PRO A 135 -14.08 -6.11 -7.92
C PRO A 135 -13.44 -4.82 -7.41
N ASN A 136 -13.56 -4.53 -6.11
CA ASN A 136 -12.95 -3.40 -5.43
C ASN A 136 -11.62 -3.74 -4.74
N ALA A 137 -11.09 -4.95 -4.92
CA ALA A 137 -9.78 -5.37 -4.43
C ALA A 137 -8.75 -5.45 -5.57
N TYR A 138 -7.58 -4.87 -5.32
CA TYR A 138 -6.43 -4.82 -6.24
C TYR A 138 -5.17 -5.30 -5.51
N CYS A 139 -4.10 -5.63 -6.23
CA CYS A 139 -2.82 -6.02 -5.65
C CYS A 139 -1.69 -5.18 -6.25
N LYS A 140 -0.78 -4.66 -5.41
CA LYS A 140 0.52 -4.14 -5.85
C LYS A 140 1.46 -5.30 -6.12
N MET A 141 2.23 -5.20 -7.20
CA MET A 141 3.27 -6.15 -7.60
C MET A 141 4.61 -5.44 -7.67
#